data_AF-A0AAW5HK04-F1
#
_entry.id   AF-A0AAW5HK04-F1
#
_cell.length_a   1.000
_cell.length_b   1.000
_cell.length_c   1.000
_cell.angle_alpha   90.00
_cell.angle_beta   90.00
_cell.angle_gamma   90.00
#
_symmetry.space_group_name_H-M   'P 1'
#
loop_
_entity.id
_entity.type
_entity.pdbx_description
1 polymer ?
#
loop_
_entity_poly.entity_id
_entity_poly.type
_entity_poly.pdbx_seq_one_letter_code
_entity_poly.pdbx_strand_id
1 'polypeptide(L)'
;MTPRLQLIARQMERREQQQAPAPMPSGIGGAIEAMIEQAVEERVAAALAEQRRQIEASRPQPTYTDYRQLPPVPKTATPKAIEATIQRDGAGVARAVVINGVRYLALRDAAGQLVRMVSEDQASEVSYNGQPVPPAKLNRPRKLYGNDPEV
;
A
#
# COMPACT_ATOMS: atom_id res chain seq x y z
N MET A 1 24.92 19.04 -56.13
CA MET A 1 25.59 18.16 -55.15
C MET A 1 27.00 17.88 -55.63
N THR A 2 28.01 18.00 -54.76
CA THR A 2 29.42 17.80 -55.17
C THR A 2 29.76 16.31 -55.20
N PRO A 3 30.61 15.86 -56.15
CA PRO A 3 30.96 14.44 -56.32
C PRO A 3 31.64 13.82 -55.09
N ARG A 4 32.28 14.66 -54.27
CA ARG A 4 32.90 14.26 -53.00
C ARG A 4 31.86 13.85 -51.94
N LEU A 5 30.69 14.49 -51.92
CA LEU A 5 29.59 14.13 -51.00
C LEU A 5 28.96 12.78 -51.37
N GLN A 6 28.88 12.45 -52.66
CA GLN A 6 28.37 11.15 -53.10
C GLN A 6 29.27 9.98 -52.70
N LEU A 7 30.60 10.17 -52.74
CA LEU A 7 31.55 9.16 -52.29
C LEU A 7 31.48 8.93 -50.77
N ILE A 8 31.25 10.00 -50.00
CA ILE A 8 31.08 9.91 -48.54
C ILE A 8 29.77 9.17 -48.20
N ALA A 9 28.66 9.50 -48.88
CA ALA A 9 27.39 8.80 -48.70
C ALA A 9 27.52 7.29 -49.01
N ARG A 10 28.21 6.95 -50.11
CA ARG A 10 28.42 5.56 -50.52
C ARG A 10 29.35 4.77 -49.60
N GLN A 11 30.26 5.45 -48.89
CA GLN A 11 31.11 4.83 -47.86
C GLN A 11 30.35 4.63 -46.54
N MET A 12 29.45 5.55 -46.18
CA MET A 12 28.60 5.41 -44.98
C MET A 12 27.61 4.25 -45.17
N GLU A 13 26.96 4.16 -46.33
CA GLU A 13 25.97 3.12 -46.64
C GLU A 13 26.58 1.69 -46.62
N ARG A 14 27.86 1.55 -47.04
CA ARG A 14 28.58 0.27 -46.92
C ARG A 14 28.95 -0.08 -45.48
N ARG A 15 29.22 0.92 -44.63
CA ARG A 15 29.50 0.69 -43.21
C ARG A 15 28.24 0.28 -42.46
N GLU A 16 27.10 0.90 -42.77
CA GLU A 16 25.81 0.52 -42.19
C GLU A 16 25.38 -0.90 -42.61
N GLN A 17 25.62 -1.31 -43.87
CA GLN A 17 25.31 -2.67 -44.33
C GLN A 17 26.25 -3.77 -43.77
N GLN A 18 27.46 -3.41 -43.31
CA GLN A 18 28.40 -4.36 -42.69
C GLN A 18 28.26 -4.44 -41.17
N GLN A 19 27.44 -3.59 -40.57
CA GLN A 19 27.11 -3.69 -39.16
C GLN A 19 26.09 -4.83 -39.01
N ALA A 20 26.62 -6.04 -38.79
CA ALA A 20 25.81 -7.22 -38.51
C ALA A 20 24.76 -6.90 -37.43
N PRO A 21 23.51 -7.38 -37.58
CA PRO A 21 22.47 -7.14 -36.58
C PRO A 21 22.98 -7.57 -35.21
N ALA A 22 22.84 -6.71 -34.21
CA ALA A 22 23.20 -7.04 -32.83
C ALA A 22 22.55 -8.39 -32.47
N PRO A 23 23.31 -9.32 -31.85
CA PRO A 23 22.74 -10.60 -31.46
C PRO A 23 21.51 -10.34 -30.59
N MET A 24 20.35 -10.80 -31.06
CA MET A 24 19.12 -10.69 -30.30
C MET A 24 19.30 -11.50 -29.01
N PRO A 25 18.94 -10.96 -27.82
CA PRO A 25 19.00 -11.69 -26.57
C PRO A 25 17.84 -12.68 -26.48
N SER A 26 17.81 -13.68 -27.37
CA SER A 26 16.86 -14.78 -27.34
C SER A 26 17.64 -16.08 -27.09
N GLY A 27 17.98 -16.30 -25.84
CA GLY A 27 18.65 -17.51 -25.39
C GLY A 27 18.89 -17.50 -23.88
N ILE A 28 19.04 -18.70 -23.31
CA ILE A 28 19.36 -18.91 -21.88
C ILE A 28 20.60 -18.08 -21.47
N GLY A 29 21.56 -17.87 -22.38
CA GLY A 29 22.71 -16.98 -22.16
C GLY A 29 22.33 -15.53 -21.88
N GLY A 30 21.38 -14.96 -22.62
CA GLY A 30 20.88 -13.60 -22.37
C GLY A 30 20.10 -13.47 -21.07
N ALA A 31 19.39 -14.53 -20.65
CA ALA A 31 18.74 -14.58 -19.34
C ALA A 31 19.76 -14.65 -18.19
N ILE A 32 20.87 -15.38 -18.38
CA ILE A 32 21.98 -15.44 -17.42
C ILE A 32 22.69 -14.09 -17.34
N GLU A 33 22.96 -13.44 -18.47
CA GLU A 33 23.57 -12.11 -18.51
C GLU A 33 22.69 -11.07 -17.80
N ALA A 34 21.38 -11.06 -18.05
CA ALA A 34 20.44 -10.18 -17.35
C ALA A 34 20.40 -10.44 -15.82
N MET A 35 20.46 -11.71 -15.40
CA MET A 35 20.51 -12.06 -13.98
C MET A 35 21.82 -11.63 -13.32
N ILE A 36 22.94 -11.74 -14.03
CA ILE A 36 24.26 -11.28 -13.55
C ILE A 36 24.25 -9.75 -13.43
N GLU A 37 23.72 -9.05 -14.43
CA GLU A 37 23.61 -7.58 -14.41
C GLU A 37 22.80 -7.11 -13.19
N GLN A 38 21.63 -7.70 -12.96
CA GLN A 38 20.81 -7.40 -11.78
C GLN A 38 21.56 -7.66 -10.46
N ALA A 39 22.22 -8.81 -10.33
CA ALA A 39 22.96 -9.15 -9.11
C ALA A 39 24.17 -8.22 -8.86
N VAL A 40 24.81 -7.72 -9.92
CA VAL A 40 25.90 -6.75 -9.82
C VAL A 40 25.36 -5.38 -9.42
N GLU A 41 24.27 -4.93 -10.03
CA GLU A 41 23.62 -3.67 -9.68
C GLU A 41 23.19 -3.63 -8.21
N GLU A 42 22.56 -4.71 -7.72
CA GLU A 42 22.16 -4.83 -6.32
C GLU A 42 23.37 -4.76 -5.37
N ARG A 43 24.46 -5.46 -5.69
CA ARG A 43 25.69 -5.44 -4.87
C ARG A 43 26.36 -4.08 -4.86
N VAL A 44 26.43 -3.40 -6.01
CA VAL A 44 27.00 -2.05 -6.11
C VAL A 44 26.12 -1.05 -5.36
N ALA A 45 24.80 -1.14 -5.48
CA ALA A 45 23.87 -0.30 -4.75
C ALA A 45 24.00 -0.50 -3.22
N ALA A 46 24.12 -1.74 -2.75
CA ALA A 46 24.33 -2.07 -1.35
C ALA A 46 25.67 -1.51 -0.83
N ALA A 47 26.77 -1.72 -1.57
CA ALA A 47 28.08 -1.21 -1.20
C ALA A 47 28.13 0.32 -1.14
N LEU A 48 27.50 1.00 -2.10
CA LEU A 48 27.38 2.46 -2.10
C LEU A 48 26.51 2.97 -0.94
N ALA A 49 25.45 2.26 -0.57
CA ALA A 49 24.61 2.62 0.57
C ALA A 49 25.38 2.49 1.89
N GLU A 50 26.18 1.43 2.06
CA GLU A 50 27.03 1.24 3.23
C GLU A 50 28.13 2.31 3.30
N GLN A 51 28.79 2.61 2.19
CA GLN A 51 29.79 3.67 2.12
C GLN A 51 29.17 5.03 2.49
N ARG A 52 27.97 5.35 2.01
CA ARG A 52 27.27 6.59 2.38
C ARG A 52 26.97 6.65 3.87
N ARG A 53 26.52 5.55 4.48
CA ARG A 53 26.28 5.46 5.92
C ARG A 53 27.57 5.66 6.72
N GLN A 54 28.69 5.08 6.27
CA GLN A 54 29.99 5.28 6.93
C GLN A 54 30.46 6.74 6.84
N ILE A 55 30.29 7.38 5.67
CA ILE A 55 30.60 8.80 5.49
C ILE A 55 29.72 9.66 6.39
N GLU A 56 28.43 9.39 6.45
CA GLU A 56 27.50 10.13 7.30
C GLU A 56 27.81 9.96 8.79
N ALA A 57 28.17 8.74 9.22
CA ALA A 57 28.55 8.45 10.60
C ALA A 57 29.90 9.08 11.01
N SER A 58 30.82 9.24 10.05
CA SER A 58 32.13 9.87 10.26
C SER A 58 32.12 11.39 10.09
N ARG A 59 31.00 11.98 9.66
CA ARG A 59 30.88 13.44 9.61
C ARG A 59 30.97 14.02 11.02
N PRO A 60 31.81 15.04 11.24
CA PRO A 60 31.85 15.71 12.53
C PRO A 60 30.47 16.29 12.83
N GLN A 61 29.97 16.01 14.04
CA GLN A 61 28.71 16.60 14.48
C GLN A 61 28.89 18.11 14.62
N PRO A 62 27.90 18.92 14.20
CA PRO A 62 27.96 20.37 14.36
C PRO A 62 28.06 20.71 15.85
N THR A 63 29.15 21.39 16.22
CA THR A 63 29.32 21.97 17.55
C THR A 63 28.61 23.32 17.58
N TYR A 64 27.52 23.38 18.33
CA TYR A 64 26.75 24.62 18.51
C TYR A 64 27.32 25.41 19.70
N THR A 65 27.63 26.68 19.48
CA THR A 65 28.15 27.57 20.53
C THR A 65 27.07 28.44 21.17
N ASP A 66 25.90 28.52 20.54
CA ASP A 66 24.75 29.31 20.98
C ASP A 66 23.45 28.49 20.88
N TYR A 67 22.54 28.66 21.84
CA TYR A 67 21.25 27.98 21.90
C TYR A 67 20.36 28.28 20.68
N ARG A 68 20.59 29.42 20.02
CA ARG A 68 19.87 29.81 18.79
C ARG A 68 20.24 28.97 17.56
N GLN A 69 21.38 28.28 17.62
CA GLN A 69 21.88 27.45 16.52
C GLN A 69 21.34 26.01 16.61
N LEU A 70 20.75 25.63 17.75
CA LEU A 70 20.17 24.30 17.93
C LEU A 70 18.98 24.13 16.99
N PRO A 71 18.89 23.00 16.27
CA PRO A 71 17.70 22.70 15.50
C PRO A 71 16.48 22.61 16.45
N PRO A 72 15.30 23.03 16.01
CA PRO A 72 14.10 22.90 16.82
C PRO A 72 13.85 21.43 17.15
N VAL A 73 13.53 21.15 18.41
CA VAL A 73 13.21 19.80 18.87
C VAL A 73 12.02 19.27 18.04
N PRO A 74 12.10 18.05 17.48
CA PRO A 74 10.97 17.47 16.77
C PRO A 74 9.76 17.40 17.69
N LYS A 75 8.65 18.01 17.26
CA LYS A 75 7.40 17.98 18.02
C LYS A 75 6.77 16.59 17.89
N THR A 76 6.52 15.94 19.02
CA THR A 76 5.71 14.72 19.04
C THR A 76 4.31 15.03 18.53
N ALA A 77 3.83 14.28 17.52
CA ALA A 77 2.46 14.43 17.03
C ALA A 77 1.47 14.05 18.14
N THR A 78 0.45 14.89 18.36
CA THR A 78 -0.63 14.57 19.28
C THR A 78 -1.42 13.37 18.75
N PRO A 79 -1.70 12.35 19.57
CA PRO A 79 -2.53 11.23 19.15
C PRO A 79 -3.93 11.74 18.77
N LYS A 80 -4.47 11.26 17.65
CA LYS A 80 -5.86 11.53 17.27
C LYS A 80 -6.78 10.82 18.25
N ALA A 81 -7.83 11.49 18.71
CA ALA A 81 -8.85 10.86 19.54
C ALA A 81 -9.48 9.71 18.76
N ILE A 82 -9.59 8.55 19.41
CA ILE A 82 -10.28 7.39 18.85
C ILE A 82 -11.75 7.53 19.24
N GLU A 83 -12.61 7.70 18.25
CA GLU A 83 -14.05 7.76 18.46
C GLU A 83 -14.65 6.38 18.19
N ALA A 84 -15.40 5.87 19.18
CA ALA A 84 -16.11 4.60 19.08
C ALA A 84 -17.60 4.81 19.40
N THR A 85 -18.48 4.36 18.51
CA THR A 85 -19.93 4.33 18.74
C THR A 85 -20.42 2.90 18.80
N ILE A 86 -21.26 2.59 19.78
CA ILE A 86 -21.77 1.23 20.03
C ILE A 86 -23.24 1.18 19.61
N GLN A 87 -23.54 0.32 18.62
CA GLN A 87 -24.89 0.05 18.17
C GLN A 87 -25.46 -1.16 18.93
N ARG A 88 -26.55 -0.95 19.65
CA ARG A 88 -27.26 -1.98 20.42
C ARG A 88 -28.54 -2.41 19.70
N ASP A 89 -28.94 -3.66 19.91
CA ASP A 89 -30.23 -4.17 19.46
C ASP A 89 -31.38 -3.82 20.43
N GLY A 90 -32.59 -4.30 20.11
CA GLY A 90 -33.78 -4.08 20.94
C GLY A 90 -33.74 -4.75 22.32
N ALA A 91 -32.81 -5.67 22.55
CA ALA A 91 -32.54 -6.29 23.84
C ALA A 91 -31.40 -5.58 24.62
N GLY A 92 -30.85 -4.50 24.06
CA GLY A 92 -29.76 -3.73 24.66
C GLY A 92 -28.37 -4.33 24.48
N VAL A 93 -28.24 -5.38 23.65
CA VAL A 93 -26.99 -6.10 23.39
C VAL A 93 -26.23 -5.41 22.26
N ALA A 94 -24.93 -5.17 22.45
CA ALA A 94 -24.07 -4.59 21.41
C ALA A 94 -23.95 -5.54 20.21
N ARG A 95 -24.37 -5.06 19.04
CA ARG A 95 -24.37 -5.78 17.76
C ARG A 95 -23.24 -5.31 16.84
N ALA A 96 -22.93 -4.02 16.87
CA ALA A 96 -21.83 -3.46 16.08
C ALA A 96 -21.14 -2.33 16.84
N VAL A 97 -19.85 -2.14 16.56
CA VAL A 97 -19.04 -1.03 17.06
C VAL A 97 -18.44 -0.33 15.85
N VAL A 98 -18.60 0.98 15.75
CA VAL A 98 -17.97 1.79 14.70
C VAL A 98 -16.79 2.53 15.32
N ILE A 99 -15.57 2.25 14.85
CA ILE A 99 -14.33 2.86 15.33
C ILE A 99 -13.72 3.64 14.16
N ASN A 100 -13.57 4.95 14.31
CA ASN A 100 -12.99 5.83 13.28
C ASN A 100 -13.63 5.62 11.87
N GLY A 101 -14.95 5.41 11.83
CA GLY A 101 -15.71 5.19 10.59
C GLY A 101 -15.74 3.75 10.08
N VAL A 102 -14.96 2.82 10.66
CA VAL A 102 -14.99 1.39 10.30
C VAL A 102 -15.95 0.65 11.20
N ARG A 103 -16.89 -0.09 10.60
CA ARG A 103 -17.91 -0.85 11.32
C ARG A 103 -17.47 -2.28 11.55
N TYR A 104 -17.49 -2.68 12.82
CA TYR A 104 -17.18 -4.03 13.28
C TYR A 104 -18.43 -4.69 13.84
N LEU A 105 -18.72 -5.91 13.40
CA LEU A 105 -19.81 -6.73 13.90
C LEU A 105 -19.34 -7.57 15.08
N ALA A 106 -20.15 -7.59 16.13
CA ALA A 106 -19.93 -8.42 17.31
C ALA A 106 -20.38 -9.86 17.03
N LEU A 107 -19.44 -10.80 17.02
CA LEU A 107 -19.73 -12.23 16.93
C LEU A 107 -19.80 -12.82 18.34
N ARG A 108 -20.84 -13.61 18.57
CA ARG A 108 -21.15 -14.21 19.86
C ARG A 108 -21.25 -15.72 19.75
N ASP A 109 -20.96 -16.41 20.83
CA ASP A 109 -21.19 -17.84 20.95
C ASP A 109 -22.68 -18.14 21.24
N ALA A 110 -23.01 -19.43 21.35
CA ALA A 110 -24.37 -19.86 21.65
C ALA A 110 -24.86 -19.44 23.05
N ALA A 111 -23.94 -19.12 23.97
CA ALA A 111 -24.22 -18.60 25.30
C ALA A 111 -24.39 -17.07 25.31
N GLY A 112 -24.24 -16.40 24.16
CA GLY A 112 -24.38 -14.95 24.02
C GLY A 112 -23.13 -14.15 24.43
N GLN A 113 -22.01 -14.80 24.74
CA GLN A 113 -20.75 -14.14 25.08
C GLN A 113 -20.07 -13.61 23.82
N LEU A 114 -19.43 -12.44 23.91
CA LEU A 114 -18.67 -11.86 22.81
C LEU A 114 -17.40 -12.70 22.58
N VAL A 115 -17.27 -13.29 21.39
CA VAL A 115 -16.10 -14.09 21.02
C VAL A 115 -15.09 -13.24 20.25
N ARG A 116 -15.56 -12.44 19.29
CA ARG A 116 -14.70 -11.60 18.46
C ARG A 116 -15.49 -10.47 17.80
N MET A 117 -14.76 -9.48 17.28
CA MET A 117 -15.30 -8.45 16.40
C MET A 117 -14.67 -8.61 15.02
N VAL A 118 -15.46 -8.54 13.95
CA VAL A 118 -15.01 -8.69 12.57
C VAL A 118 -15.49 -7.50 11.78
N SER A 119 -14.68 -6.95 10.87
CA SER A 119 -15.13 -5.85 10.01
C SER A 119 -16.29 -6.31 9.13
N GLU A 120 -17.22 -5.42 8.85
CA GLU A 120 -18.39 -5.75 8.02
C GLU A 120 -17.96 -6.28 6.64
N ASP A 121 -16.86 -5.79 6.08
CA ASP A 121 -16.28 -6.23 4.80
C ASP A 121 -15.74 -7.67 4.83
N GLN A 122 -15.23 -8.12 5.97
CA GLN A 122 -14.69 -9.48 6.13
C GLN A 122 -15.73 -10.46 6.69
N ALA A 123 -16.93 -9.99 7.07
CA ALA A 123 -17.93 -10.82 7.72
C ALA A 123 -18.43 -11.97 6.84
N SER A 124 -18.38 -11.84 5.51
CA SER A 124 -18.74 -12.91 4.55
C SER A 124 -17.65 -13.97 4.37
N GLU A 125 -16.39 -13.64 4.63
CA GLU A 125 -15.25 -14.54 4.44
C GLU A 125 -15.01 -15.43 5.67
N VAL A 126 -15.52 -15.01 6.83
CA VAL A 126 -15.26 -15.68 8.08
C VAL A 126 -16.43 -16.62 8.44
N SER A 127 -16.39 -17.84 7.87
CA SER A 127 -17.27 -18.93 8.28
C SER A 127 -16.97 -19.37 9.71
N TYR A 128 -17.91 -19.18 10.62
CA TYR A 128 -17.90 -19.80 11.95
C TYR A 128 -18.94 -20.93 11.96
N ASN A 129 -18.59 -22.09 12.50
CA ASN A 129 -19.49 -23.25 12.63
C ASN A 129 -20.63 -23.05 13.66
N GLY A 130 -21.01 -21.80 13.94
CA GLY A 130 -22.15 -21.40 14.74
C GLY A 130 -22.90 -20.31 13.98
N GLN A 131 -24.20 -20.53 13.79
CA GLN A 131 -25.05 -19.93 12.75
C GLN A 131 -24.73 -18.48 12.35
N PRO A 132 -24.78 -18.16 11.03
CA PRO A 132 -24.60 -16.79 10.57
C PRO A 132 -25.68 -15.88 11.17
N VAL A 133 -25.24 -14.75 11.72
CA VAL A 133 -26.15 -13.68 12.15
C VAL A 133 -26.96 -13.26 10.92
N PRO A 134 -28.30 -13.37 10.94
CA PRO A 134 -29.09 -13.06 9.76
C PRO A 134 -28.88 -11.59 9.35
N PRO A 135 -28.75 -11.32 8.04
CA PRO A 135 -28.63 -9.95 7.54
C PRO A 135 -29.81 -9.15 8.06
N ALA A 136 -29.53 -7.93 8.53
CA ALA A 136 -30.57 -7.05 9.05
C ALA A 136 -31.63 -6.86 7.94
N LYS A 137 -32.83 -7.41 8.15
CA LYS A 137 -33.98 -7.11 7.29
C LYS A 137 -34.12 -5.60 7.28
N LEU A 138 -33.99 -5.01 6.08
CA LEU A 138 -34.20 -3.60 5.82
C LEU A 138 -35.46 -3.18 6.59
N ASN A 139 -35.31 -2.31 7.59
CA ASN A 139 -36.42 -1.80 8.36
C ASN A 139 -37.36 -1.10 7.37
N ARG A 140 -38.43 -1.80 6.94
CA ARG A 140 -39.58 -1.13 6.33
C ARG A 140 -40.04 -0.09 7.36
N PRO A 141 -40.21 1.18 6.97
CA PRO A 141 -40.67 2.19 7.91
C PRO A 141 -42.03 1.74 8.44
N ARG A 142 -42.10 1.48 9.75
CA ARG A 142 -43.36 1.38 10.48
C ARG A 142 -44.12 2.68 10.20
N LYS A 143 -45.33 2.58 9.65
CA LYS A 143 -46.29 3.70 9.64
C LYS A 143 -46.49 4.13 11.09
N LEU A 144 -45.79 5.19 11.49
CA LEU A 144 -46.05 5.93 12.72
C LEU A 144 -47.23 6.83 12.40
N TYR A 145 -48.38 6.52 13.02
CA TYR A 145 -49.56 7.37 13.18
C TYR A 145 -49.91 8.31 12.01
N GLY A 146 -50.83 7.85 11.17
CA GLY A 146 -51.61 8.68 10.25
C GLY A 146 -52.84 7.90 9.79
N ASN A 147 -54.03 8.42 10.04
CA ASN A 147 -55.29 7.84 9.58
C ASN A 147 -55.28 7.77 8.05
N ASP A 148 -55.26 6.57 7.48
CA ASP A 148 -55.64 6.36 6.09
C ASP A 148 -57.18 6.18 6.05
N PRO A 149 -57.94 6.98 5.28
CA PRO A 149 -59.36 6.70 5.07
C PRO A 149 -59.50 5.48 4.16
N GLU A 150 -60.36 4.55 4.56
CA GLU A 150 -60.79 3.41 3.74
C GLU A 150 -61.47 3.92 2.46
N VAL A 151 -60.94 3.53 1.30
CA VAL A 151 -61.66 3.41 0.02
C VAL A 151 -61.18 2.15 -0.68
#